data_AF-Q9L974-F1
#
_entry.id   AF-Q9L974-F1
#
_cell.length_a   1.000
_cell.length_b   1.000
_cell.length_c   1.000
_cell.angle_alpha   90.00
_cell.angle_beta   90.00
_cell.angle_gamma   90.00
#
_symmetry.space_group_name_H-M   'P 1'
#
loop_
_entity.id
_entity.type
_entity.pdbx_description
1 polymer ?
#
loop_
_entity_poly.entity_id
_entity_poly.type
_entity_poly.pdbx_seq_one_letter_code
_entity_poly.pdbx_strand_id
1 'polypeptide(L)'
;MSKNVKTIKELADELGTNKTRISRIINKNSISTQKIKNKIVLEDNSVSLIRQYFKNEMQQRLALQDKKLLEEYKSEINDLKALKMPSQDTKEEQANSQPQEELETLKEQIRALNDKIKGQEELNNQSSKKWYQFWK
;
A
#
# COMPACT_ATOMS: atom_id res chain seq x y z
N MET A 1 -20.63 -33.33 -14.54
CA MET A 1 -20.09 -32.13 -13.88
C MET A 1 -21.12 -31.02 -14.00
N SER A 2 -21.78 -30.63 -12.90
CA SER A 2 -22.66 -29.46 -12.93
C SER A 2 -21.79 -28.21 -13.04
N LYS A 3 -22.00 -27.37 -14.06
CA LYS A 3 -21.33 -26.08 -14.13
C LYS A 3 -21.91 -25.20 -13.01
N ASN A 4 -21.08 -24.79 -12.06
CA ASN A 4 -21.48 -23.79 -11.09
C ASN A 4 -21.53 -22.45 -11.82
N VAL A 5 -22.70 -21.82 -11.85
CA VAL A 5 -22.91 -20.56 -12.56
C VAL A 5 -23.63 -19.60 -11.63
N LYS A 6 -23.18 -18.35 -11.59
CA LYS A 6 -23.82 -17.29 -10.80
C LYS A 6 -24.49 -16.29 -11.70
N THR A 7 -25.63 -15.77 -11.29
CA THR A 7 -26.27 -14.63 -11.97
C THR A 7 -25.58 -13.33 -11.58
N ILE A 8 -25.72 -12.30 -12.42
CA ILE A 8 -25.28 -10.93 -12.10
C ILE A 8 -25.92 -10.43 -10.80
N LYS A 9 -27.17 -10.84 -10.51
CA LYS A 9 -27.86 -10.46 -9.28
C LYS A 9 -27.15 -11.01 -8.05
N GLU A 10 -26.90 -12.32 -8.02
CA GLU A 10 -26.26 -12.98 -6.88
C GLU A 10 -24.86 -12.42 -6.63
N LEU A 11 -24.10 -12.17 -7.69
CA LEU A 11 -22.78 -11.57 -7.57
C LEU A 11 -22.83 -10.13 -7.06
N ALA A 12 -23.84 -9.36 -7.47
CA ALA A 12 -24.04 -8.00 -6.98
C ALA A 12 -24.40 -7.99 -5.48
N ASP A 13 -25.33 -8.85 -5.07
CA ASP A 13 -25.76 -8.99 -3.68
C ASP A 13 -24.58 -9.44 -2.79
N GLU A 14 -23.75 -10.39 -3.26
CA GLU A 14 -22.56 -10.87 -2.55
C GLU A 14 -21.48 -9.79 -2.39
N LEU A 15 -21.27 -8.97 -3.43
CA LEU A 15 -20.30 -7.87 -3.41
C LEU A 15 -20.86 -6.59 -2.77
N GLY A 16 -22.07 -6.63 -2.22
CA GLY A 16 -22.72 -5.47 -1.60
C GLY A 16 -22.89 -4.30 -2.57
N THR A 17 -23.18 -4.58 -3.84
CA THR A 17 -23.25 -3.61 -4.92
C THR A 17 -24.49 -3.81 -5.79
N ASN A 18 -24.69 -2.96 -6.80
CA ASN A 18 -25.81 -3.09 -7.75
C ASN A 18 -25.40 -3.83 -9.04
N LYS A 19 -26.40 -4.41 -9.71
CA LYS A 19 -26.24 -5.11 -10.99
C LYS A 19 -25.57 -4.25 -12.05
N THR A 20 -25.92 -2.96 -12.11
CA THR A 20 -25.37 -2.01 -13.08
C THR A 20 -23.86 -1.89 -12.95
N ARG A 21 -23.31 -1.90 -11.73
CA ARG A 21 -21.86 -1.84 -11.49
C ARG A 21 -21.17 -3.11 -11.97
N ILE A 22 -21.76 -4.27 -11.70
CA ILE A 22 -21.26 -5.54 -12.25
C ILE A 22 -21.32 -5.54 -13.79
N SER A 23 -22.43 -5.08 -14.39
CA SER A 23 -22.55 -4.94 -15.85
C SER A 23 -21.52 -3.99 -16.45
N ARG A 24 -21.19 -2.87 -15.78
CA ARG A 24 -20.12 -1.97 -16.24
C ARG A 24 -18.76 -2.67 -16.23
N ILE A 25 -18.44 -3.42 -15.17
CA ILE A 25 -17.18 -4.16 -15.08
C ILE A 25 -17.10 -5.21 -16.21
N ILE A 26 -18.20 -5.92 -16.47
CA ILE A 26 -18.29 -6.90 -17.56
C ILE A 26 -18.02 -6.22 -18.92
N ASN A 27 -18.73 -5.13 -19.21
CA ASN A 27 -18.62 -4.44 -20.49
C ASN A 27 -17.25 -3.76 -20.69
N LYS A 28 -16.70 -3.15 -19.63
CA LYS A 28 -15.41 -2.44 -19.66
C LYS A 28 -14.24 -3.40 -19.88
N ASN A 29 -14.32 -4.61 -19.33
CA ASN A 29 -13.25 -5.61 -19.41
C ASN A 29 -13.59 -6.76 -20.37
N SER A 30 -14.63 -6.61 -21.20
CA SER A 30 -15.08 -7.60 -22.20
C SER A 30 -15.20 -9.04 -21.64
N ILE A 31 -15.80 -9.17 -20.45
CA ILE A 31 -15.88 -10.46 -19.74
C ILE A 31 -16.96 -11.32 -20.38
N SER A 32 -16.64 -12.60 -20.62
CA SER A 32 -17.59 -13.57 -21.19
C SER A 32 -18.79 -13.82 -20.28
N THR A 33 -19.98 -13.80 -20.85
CA THR A 33 -21.24 -14.10 -20.17
C THR A 33 -22.05 -15.10 -20.98
N GLN A 34 -22.90 -15.87 -20.31
CA GLN A 34 -23.80 -16.81 -20.97
C GLN A 34 -25.25 -16.42 -20.68
N LYS A 35 -26.12 -16.61 -21.67
CA LYS A 35 -27.55 -16.40 -21.51
C LYS A 35 -28.24 -17.76 -21.38
N ILE A 36 -28.87 -18.00 -20.23
CA ILE A 36 -29.68 -19.19 -19.99
C ILE A 36 -31.13 -18.74 -19.78
N LYS A 37 -32.03 -19.17 -20.68
CA LYS A 37 -33.42 -18.69 -20.75
C LYS A 37 -33.47 -17.15 -20.84
N ASN A 38 -33.97 -16.48 -19.81
CA ASN A 38 -34.06 -15.02 -19.72
C ASN A 38 -33.10 -14.40 -18.68
N LYS A 39 -32.05 -15.13 -18.26
CA LYS A 39 -31.08 -14.68 -17.26
C LYS A 39 -29.67 -14.71 -17.84
N ILE A 40 -28.89 -13.68 -17.50
CA ILE A 40 -27.45 -13.66 -17.75
C ILE A 40 -26.76 -14.35 -16.57
N VAL A 41 -25.98 -15.37 -16.88
CA VAL A 41 -25.17 -16.14 -15.94
C VAL A 41 -23.70 -16.02 -16.28
N LEU A 42 -22.88 -16.19 -15.26
CA LEU A 42 -21.43 -16.05 -15.28
C LEU A 42 -20.84 -17.40 -14.84
N GLU A 43 -19.86 -17.88 -15.59
CA GLU A 43 -19.03 -19.01 -15.16
C GLU A 43 -18.06 -18.55 -14.06
N ASP A 44 -17.54 -19.50 -13.28
CA ASP A 44 -16.67 -19.24 -12.13
C ASP A 44 -15.44 -18.38 -12.47
N ASN A 45 -14.86 -18.55 -13.65
CA ASN A 45 -13.75 -17.71 -14.12
C ASN A 45 -14.18 -16.24 -14.29
N SER A 46 -15.30 -15.99 -14.98
CA SER A 46 -15.87 -14.64 -15.13
C SER A 46 -16.19 -14.01 -13.78
N VAL A 47 -16.75 -14.78 -12.84
CA VAL A 47 -17.02 -14.32 -11.47
C VAL A 47 -15.72 -13.91 -10.78
N SER A 48 -14.66 -14.71 -10.90
CA SER A 48 -13.35 -14.45 -10.29
C SER A 48 -12.72 -13.17 -10.83
N LEU A 49 -12.75 -12.98 -12.16
CA LEU A 49 -12.27 -11.75 -12.80
C LEU A 49 -13.05 -10.52 -12.31
N ILE A 50 -14.38 -10.60 -12.24
CA ILE A 50 -15.21 -9.49 -11.76
C ILE A 50 -14.83 -9.10 -10.32
N ARG A 51 -14.60 -10.08 -9.43
CA ARG A 51 -14.16 -9.80 -8.04
C ARG A 51 -12.83 -9.06 -8.01
N GLN A 52 -11.87 -9.51 -8.82
CA GLN A 52 -10.56 -8.88 -8.92
C GLN A 52 -10.68 -7.42 -9.39
N TYR A 53 -11.41 -7.19 -10.49
CA TYR A 53 -11.61 -5.82 -10.99
C TYR A 53 -12.36 -4.94 -9.98
N PHE A 54 -13.39 -5.48 -9.33
CA PHE A 54 -14.13 -4.75 -8.31
C PHE A 54 -13.24 -4.32 -7.13
N LYS A 55 -12.38 -5.24 -6.64
CA LYS A 55 -11.42 -4.96 -5.58
C LYS A 55 -10.42 -3.89 -6.01
N ASN A 56 -9.87 -4.00 -7.21
CA ASN A 56 -8.90 -3.04 -7.73
C ASN A 56 -9.51 -1.64 -7.90
N GLU A 57 -10.72 -1.53 -8.47
CA GLU A 57 -11.42 -0.25 -8.60
C GLU A 57 -11.72 0.38 -7.23
N MET A 58 -12.09 -0.43 -6.24
CA MET A 58 -12.33 0.04 -4.87
C MET A 58 -11.05 0.57 -4.22
N GLN A 59 -9.93 -0.15 -4.37
CA GLN A 59 -8.62 0.28 -3.85
C GLN A 59 -8.12 1.56 -4.51
N GLN A 60 -8.30 1.70 -5.84
CA GLN A 60 -7.94 2.92 -6.55
C GLN A 60 -8.73 4.13 -6.04
N ARG A 61 -10.04 3.97 -5.81
CA ARG A 61 -10.87 5.05 -5.27
C ARG A 61 -10.43 5.47 -3.87
N LEU A 62 -10.10 4.50 -3.01
CA LEU A 62 -9.60 4.77 -1.66
C LEU A 62 -8.27 5.52 -1.70
N ALA A 63 -7.33 5.07 -2.53
CA ALA A 63 -6.04 5.75 -2.70
C ALA A 63 -6.18 7.20 -3.18
N LEU A 64 -7.16 7.51 -4.04
CA LEU A 64 -7.43 8.87 -4.47
C LEU A 64 -8.00 9.75 -3.33
N GLN A 65 -8.84 9.17 -2.47
CA GLN A 65 -9.38 9.88 -1.31
C GLN A 65 -8.27 10.17 -0.30
N ASP A 66 -7.44 9.18 0.01
CA ASP A 66 -6.30 9.32 0.91
C ASP A 66 -5.30 10.36 0.38
N LYS A 67 -5.03 10.34 -0.93
CA LYS A 67 -4.16 11.35 -1.58
C LYS A 67 -4.71 12.76 -1.43
N LYS A 68 -6.01 12.96 -1.64
CA LYS A 68 -6.63 14.29 -1.53
C LYS A 68 -6.54 14.82 -0.10
N LEU A 69 -6.83 13.95 0.88
CA LEU A 69 -6.75 14.31 2.29
C LEU A 69 -5.32 14.69 2.70
N LEU A 70 -4.31 13.97 2.20
CA LEU A 70 -2.91 14.29 2.46
C LEU A 70 -2.51 15.65 1.88
N GLU A 71 -3.01 16.00 0.70
CA GLU A 71 -2.73 17.30 0.07
C GLU A 71 -3.35 18.44 0.87
N GLU A 72 -4.59 18.27 1.34
CA GLU A 72 -5.30 19.25 2.18
C GLU A 72 -4.58 19.49 3.51
N TYR A 73 -4.11 18.43 4.18
CA TYR A 73 -3.30 18.59 5.40
C TYR A 73 -1.97 19.31 5.14
N LYS A 74 -1.34 19.08 3.98
CA LYS A 74 -0.09 19.78 3.62
C LYS A 74 -0.31 21.27 3.38
N SER A 75 -1.37 21.64 2.67
CA SER A 75 -1.72 23.05 2.47
C SER A 75 -2.07 23.73 3.79
N GLU A 76 -2.88 23.09 4.63
CA GLU A 76 -3.25 23.63 5.95
C GLU A 76 -2.01 23.86 6.82
N ILE A 77 -1.06 22.92 6.85
CA ILE A 77 0.21 23.11 7.57
C ILE A 77 0.98 24.31 7.02
N ASN A 78 1.01 24.49 5.70
CA ASN A 78 1.72 25.59 5.06
C ASN A 78 1.08 26.95 5.39
N ASP A 79 -0.24 27.03 5.35
CA ASP A 79 -1.00 28.23 5.68
C ASP A 79 -0.87 28.58 7.17
N LEU A 80 -0.94 27.58 8.06
CA LEU A 80 -0.68 27.76 9.48
C LEU A 80 0.75 28.23 9.78
N LYS A 81 1.74 27.74 9.03
CA LYS A 81 3.12 28.25 9.12
C LYS A 81 3.22 29.71 8.66
N ALA A 82 2.55 30.08 7.58
CA ALA A 82 2.54 31.45 7.08
C ALA A 82 1.80 32.42 8.02
N LEU A 83 0.73 31.97 8.68
CA LEU A 83 -0.03 32.75 9.66
C LEU A 83 0.74 32.94 10.97
N LYS A 84 1.60 31.99 11.34
CA LYS A 84 2.48 32.08 12.50
C LYS A 84 3.67 32.98 12.16
N MET A 85 3.43 34.29 11.97
CA MET A 85 4.52 35.26 11.84
C MET A 85 5.39 35.24 13.11
N PRO A 86 6.72 35.07 13.03
CA PRO A 86 7.59 35.37 14.16
C PRO A 86 7.54 36.86 14.46
N SER A 87 6.94 37.23 15.58
CA SER A 87 7.42 38.42 16.27
C SER A 87 8.71 38.01 17.00
N GLN A 88 9.82 38.56 16.54
CA GLN A 88 11.20 38.47 17.04
C GLN A 88 12.15 37.56 16.24
N ASP A 89 12.87 38.25 15.35
CA ASP A 89 14.22 37.97 14.88
C ASP A 89 15.08 37.29 15.97
N THR A 90 15.35 35.98 15.84
CA THR A 90 16.61 35.28 16.20
C THR A 90 16.53 33.74 16.25
N LYS A 91 15.41 33.06 15.95
CA LYS A 91 15.34 31.59 16.12
C LYS A 91 14.72 30.75 15.00
N GLU A 92 14.53 31.29 13.80
CA GLU A 92 13.84 30.51 12.74
C GLU A 92 14.75 29.73 11.79
N GLU A 93 16.04 30.05 11.68
CA GLU A 93 17.00 29.19 10.95
C GLU A 93 17.45 27.95 11.75
N GLN A 94 17.17 27.88 13.06
CA GLN A 94 17.58 26.74 13.90
C GLN A 94 16.50 25.64 14.01
N ALA A 95 15.22 25.95 13.85
CA ALA A 95 14.14 25.00 14.13
C ALA A 95 13.82 24.04 12.96
N ASN A 96 14.15 24.41 11.71
CA ASN A 96 14.02 23.50 10.55
C ASN A 96 15.24 22.58 10.40
N SER A 97 16.39 22.99 10.93
CA SER A 97 17.65 22.25 10.91
C SER A 97 17.68 21.15 11.97
N GLN A 98 17.12 21.38 13.16
CA GLN A 98 17.14 20.43 14.28
C GLN A 98 16.52 19.06 13.96
N PRO A 99 15.27 18.95 13.44
CA PRO A 99 14.69 17.64 13.15
C PRO A 99 15.41 16.91 12.01
N GLN A 100 16.03 17.67 11.11
CA GLN A 100 16.75 17.14 9.95
C GLN A 100 18.16 16.66 10.31
N GLU A 101 18.87 17.39 11.18
CA GLU A 101 20.12 16.96 11.80
C GLU A 101 19.88 15.77 12.73
N GLU A 102 18.80 15.76 13.53
CA GLU A 102 18.42 14.59 14.33
C GLU A 102 18.15 13.37 13.45
N LEU A 103 17.48 13.55 12.30
CA LEU A 103 17.25 12.46 11.35
C LEU A 103 18.54 11.92 10.73
N GLU A 104 19.44 12.80 10.30
CA GLU A 104 20.71 12.39 9.69
C GLU A 104 21.66 11.76 10.74
N THR A 105 21.70 12.29 11.97
CA THR A 105 22.45 11.68 13.07
C THR A 105 21.89 10.32 13.48
N LEU A 106 20.56 10.15 13.54
CA LEU A 106 19.92 8.85 13.77
C LEU A 106 20.27 7.85 12.66
N LYS A 107 20.28 8.30 11.41
CA LYS A 107 20.62 7.48 10.25
C LYS A 107 22.09 7.07 10.24
N GLU A 108 22.99 7.95 10.65
CA GLU A 108 24.41 7.63 10.86
C GLU A 108 24.62 6.64 12.00
N GLN A 109 23.92 6.82 13.14
CA GLN A 109 23.96 5.87 14.25
C GLN A 109 23.47 4.48 13.83
N ILE A 110 22.40 4.38 13.06
CA ILE A 110 21.90 3.11 12.50
C ILE A 110 22.96 2.45 11.61
N ARG A 111 23.62 3.21 10.72
CA ARG A 111 24.70 2.66 9.88
C ARG A 111 25.88 2.17 10.70
N ALA A 112 26.35 2.97 11.66
CA ALA A 112 27.46 2.61 12.52
C ALA A 112 27.17 1.36 13.36
N LEU A 113 25.93 1.20 13.84
CA LEU A 113 25.50 -0.02 14.53
C LEU A 113 25.47 -1.22 13.59
N ASN A 114 24.97 -1.04 12.37
CA ASN A 114 24.90 -2.11 11.38
C ASN A 114 26.30 -2.59 10.94
N ASP A 115 27.25 -1.68 10.77
CA ASP A 115 28.64 -2.02 10.45
C ASP A 115 29.33 -2.77 11.60
N LYS A 116 29.04 -2.40 12.86
CA LYS A 116 29.51 -3.14 14.04
C LYS A 116 28.95 -4.56 14.10
N ILE A 117 27.66 -4.73 13.80
CA ILE A 117 27.01 -6.05 13.75
C ILE A 117 27.68 -6.90 12.67
N LYS A 118 27.89 -6.35 11.47
CA LYS A 118 28.55 -7.05 10.38
C LYS A 118 30.00 -7.45 10.72
N GLY A 119 30.76 -6.56 11.34
CA GLY A 119 32.13 -6.86 11.81
C GLY A 119 32.16 -7.95 12.88
N GLN A 120 31.18 -7.99 13.79
CA GLN A 120 31.04 -9.07 14.77
C GLN A 120 30.67 -10.40 14.11
N GLU A 121 29.78 -10.40 13.11
CA GLU A 121 29.44 -11.60 12.35
C GLU A 121 30.65 -12.15 11.59
N GLU A 122 31.48 -11.29 10.99
CA GLU A 122 32.71 -11.70 10.30
C GLU A 122 33.73 -12.31 11.28
N LEU A 123 33.93 -11.69 12.45
CA LEU A 123 34.81 -12.22 13.51
C LEU A 123 34.27 -13.53 14.10
N ASN A 124 32.96 -13.64 14.33
CA ASN A 124 32.34 -14.86 14.82
C ASN A 124 32.43 -15.99 13.79
N ASN A 125 32.23 -15.70 12.50
CA ASN A 125 32.41 -16.67 11.43
C ASN A 125 33.87 -17.13 11.29
N GLN A 126 34.84 -16.25 11.54
CA GLN A 126 36.26 -16.63 11.54
C GLN A 126 36.65 -17.42 12.79
N SER A 127 36.16 -17.04 13.97
CA SER A 127 36.34 -17.78 15.22
C SER A 127 35.70 -19.18 15.12
N SER A 128 34.46 -19.25 14.64
CA SER A 128 33.73 -20.51 14.46
C SER A 128 34.45 -21.46 13.49
N LYS A 129 35.03 -20.94 12.40
CA LYS A 129 35.88 -21.75 11.50
C LYS A 129 37.14 -22.29 12.19
N LYS A 130 37.79 -21.49 13.04
CA LYS A 130 38.97 -21.93 13.82
C LYS A 130 38.60 -22.97 14.88
N TRP A 131 37.47 -22.81 15.55
CA TRP A 131 36.93 -23.79 16.49
C TRP A 131 36.64 -25.14 15.81
N TYR A 132 36.07 -25.13 14.60
CA TYR A 132 35.81 -26.35 13.84
C TYR A 132 37.08 -27.10 13.41
N GLN A 133 38.20 -26.38 13.20
CA GLN A 133 39.50 -27.00 12.90
C GLN A 133 40.16 -27.65 14.11
N PHE A 134 39.89 -27.16 15.33
CA PHE A 134 40.46 -27.71 16.56
C PHE A 134 39.77 -29.00 17.02
N TRP A 135 38.55 -29.26 16.55
CA TRP A 135 37.75 -30.44 16.89
C TRP A 135 37.80 -31.57 15.85
N LYS A 136 38.68 -31.46 14.85
CA LYS A 136 38.90 -32.49 13.83
C LYS A 136 40.28 -33.11 14.00
#